data_AF-C6X7U6-F1
#
_entry.id   AF-C6X7U6-F1
#
_cell.length_a   1.000
_cell.length_b   1.000
_cell.length_c   1.000
_cell.angle_alpha   90.00
_cell.angle_beta   90.00
_cell.angle_gamma   90.00
#
_symmetry.space_group_name_H-M   'P 1'
#
loop_
_entity.id
_entity.type
_entity.pdbx_description
1 polymer ?
#
loop_
_entity_poly.entity_id
_entity_poly.type
_entity_poly.pdbx_seq_one_letter_code
_entity_poly.pdbx_strand_id
1 'polypeptide(L)'
;MTKLIKSKFRVKSFGEVFTGEKEINAMLDLIPVEVFENPLSTWLEPACGNGNFFIEIIKRKIAFYDIAKGDKDIYVLKILSSLYGFDIQQDNINECITRLLLYIDLHIATKRKDCFIKLAEAILNDNIQKADFINDLLIITVYTWNENNTYTIHLETLNSKDSI
;
A
#
# COMPACT_ATOMS: atom_id res chain seq x y z
N MET A 1 9.44 11.28 -19.74
CA MET A 1 9.66 9.85 -19.46
C MET A 1 9.97 9.71 -17.98
N THR A 2 9.19 8.93 -17.25
CA THR A 2 9.50 8.53 -15.87
C THR A 2 10.76 7.68 -15.87
N LYS A 3 11.71 8.00 -14.99
CA LYS A 3 12.99 7.29 -14.91
C LYS A 3 12.76 5.96 -14.18
N LEU A 4 12.95 4.83 -14.87
CA LEU A 4 12.71 3.49 -14.30
C LEU A 4 13.87 2.98 -13.42
N ILE A 5 14.99 3.70 -13.36
CA ILE A 5 16.12 3.35 -12.51
C ILE A 5 16.63 4.59 -11.77
N LYS A 6 16.89 4.50 -10.46
CA LYS A 6 17.55 5.60 -9.74
C LYS A 6 19.01 5.74 -10.18
N SER A 7 19.76 4.63 -10.17
CA SER A 7 21.16 4.57 -10.62
C SER A 7 21.58 3.18 -11.10
N LYS A 8 22.63 3.09 -11.93
CA LYS A 8 23.22 1.80 -12.34
C LYS A 8 23.78 0.99 -11.17
N PHE A 9 24.25 1.67 -10.12
CA PHE A 9 24.72 1.02 -8.90
C PHE A 9 23.57 0.28 -8.22
N ARG A 10 22.40 0.90 -8.07
CA ARG A 10 21.25 0.25 -7.42
C ARG A 10 20.70 -0.93 -8.22
N VAL A 11 20.70 -0.84 -9.55
CA VAL A 11 20.42 -1.99 -10.42
C VAL A 11 21.39 -3.13 -10.15
N LYS A 12 22.69 -2.86 -10.11
CA LYS A 12 23.72 -3.91 -9.93
C LYS A 12 23.75 -4.49 -8.52
N SER A 13 23.55 -3.68 -7.50
CA SER A 13 23.72 -4.05 -6.10
C SER A 13 22.45 -4.57 -5.43
N PHE A 14 21.28 -4.10 -5.87
CA PHE A 14 19.99 -4.41 -5.24
C PHE A 14 18.94 -4.93 -6.24
N GLY A 15 19.26 -5.00 -7.53
CA GLY A 15 18.26 -5.36 -8.56
C GLY A 15 17.18 -4.31 -8.77
N GLU A 16 17.36 -3.08 -8.29
CA GLU A 16 16.30 -2.06 -8.31
C GLU A 16 15.99 -1.60 -9.74
N VAL A 17 14.77 -1.91 -10.17
CA VAL A 17 14.14 -1.38 -11.38
C VAL A 17 12.68 -1.10 -11.05
N PHE A 18 12.21 0.12 -11.31
CA PHE A 18 10.80 0.46 -11.13
C PHE A 18 9.97 -0.06 -12.28
N THR A 19 8.87 -0.73 -11.95
CA THR A 19 7.86 -1.16 -12.91
C THR A 19 7.20 0.08 -13.54
N GLY A 20 7.12 0.09 -14.86
CA GLY A 20 6.48 1.15 -15.61
C GLY A 20 4.95 1.11 -15.47
N GLU A 21 4.31 2.25 -15.68
CA GLU A 21 2.84 2.39 -15.55
C GLU A 21 2.08 1.47 -16.50
N LYS A 22 2.60 1.24 -17.70
CA LYS A 22 2.00 0.33 -18.69
C LYS A 22 2.00 -1.11 -18.16
N GLU A 23 3.12 -1.56 -17.62
CA GLU A 23 3.29 -2.91 -17.10
C GLU A 23 2.45 -3.12 -15.83
N ILE A 24 2.40 -2.13 -14.94
CA ILE A 24 1.53 -2.17 -13.75
C ILE A 24 0.07 -2.34 -14.14
N ASN A 25 -0.41 -1.51 -15.08
CA ASN A 25 -1.81 -1.61 -15.52
C ASN A 25 -2.09 -2.97 -16.17
N ALA A 26 -1.21 -3.44 -17.06
CA ALA A 26 -1.36 -4.75 -17.68
C ALA A 26 -1.42 -5.89 -16.64
N MET A 27 -0.64 -5.82 -15.56
CA MET A 27 -0.68 -6.81 -14.49
C MET A 27 -1.94 -6.72 -13.64
N LEU A 28 -2.34 -5.50 -13.24
CA LEU A 28 -3.53 -5.29 -12.41
C LEU A 28 -4.84 -5.58 -13.17
N ASP A 29 -4.84 -5.48 -14.50
CA ASP A 29 -5.99 -5.81 -15.35
C ASP A 29 -6.29 -7.32 -15.42
N LEU A 30 -5.34 -8.17 -14.97
CA LEU A 30 -5.55 -9.61 -14.84
C LEU A 30 -6.30 -9.99 -13.56
N ILE A 31 -6.39 -9.07 -12.59
CA ILE A 31 -7.01 -9.35 -11.30
C ILE A 31 -8.53 -9.15 -11.39
N PRO A 32 -9.34 -10.09 -10.86
CA PRO A 32 -10.80 -9.95 -10.87
C PRO A 32 -11.27 -8.65 -10.21
N VAL A 33 -12.30 -8.05 -10.79
CA VAL A 33 -12.81 -6.73 -10.39
C VAL A 33 -13.28 -6.69 -8.94
N GLU A 34 -13.80 -7.81 -8.44
CA GLU A 34 -14.31 -7.99 -7.08
C GLU A 34 -13.21 -7.80 -6.03
N VAL A 35 -11.95 -8.08 -6.38
CA VAL A 35 -10.80 -7.84 -5.50
C VAL A 35 -10.59 -6.35 -5.25
N PHE A 36 -10.83 -5.50 -6.26
CA PHE A 36 -10.76 -4.05 -6.14
C PHE A 36 -12.01 -3.43 -5.51
N GLU A 37 -13.19 -4.04 -5.70
CA GLU A 37 -14.44 -3.55 -5.11
C GLU A 37 -14.44 -3.66 -3.58
N ASN A 38 -13.84 -4.72 -3.04
CA ASN A 38 -13.70 -4.90 -1.60
C ASN A 38 -12.51 -4.05 -1.08
N PRO A 39 -12.75 -3.03 -0.24
CA PRO A 39 -11.68 -2.20 0.32
C PRO A 39 -10.73 -3.02 1.19
N LEU A 40 -11.18 -4.12 1.79
CA LEU A 40 -10.42 -4.97 2.72
C LEU A 40 -9.70 -6.15 2.06
N SER A 41 -9.82 -6.35 0.74
CA SER A 41 -9.00 -7.37 0.05
C SER A 41 -7.53 -7.02 0.18
N THR A 42 -6.74 -7.91 0.79
CA THR A 42 -5.33 -7.71 1.12
C THR A 42 -4.39 -7.77 -0.08
N TRP A 43 -3.38 -6.90 -0.10
CA TRP A 43 -2.31 -6.85 -1.10
C TRP A 43 -0.95 -6.87 -0.42
N LEU A 44 -0.01 -7.62 -0.99
CA LEU A 44 1.36 -7.74 -0.49
C LEU A 44 2.36 -7.45 -1.61
N GLU A 45 3.20 -6.45 -1.41
CA GLU A 45 4.31 -6.10 -2.30
C GLU A 45 5.66 -6.35 -1.59
N PRO A 46 6.34 -7.47 -1.86
CA PRO A 46 7.56 -7.86 -1.14
C PRO A 46 8.80 -7.02 -1.48
N ALA A 47 8.75 -6.26 -2.58
CA ALA A 47 9.79 -5.35 -3.04
C ALA A 47 9.13 -4.09 -3.63
N CYS A 48 8.39 -3.37 -2.78
CA CYS A 48 7.44 -2.35 -3.18
C CYS A 48 8.07 -1.09 -3.79
N GLY A 49 9.40 -0.91 -3.68
CA GLY A 49 10.09 0.26 -4.21
C GLY A 49 9.48 1.54 -3.68
N ASN A 50 9.22 2.49 -4.58
CA ASN A 50 8.55 3.75 -4.25
C ASN A 50 7.01 3.69 -4.41
N GLY A 51 6.41 2.50 -4.41
CA GLY A 51 4.97 2.30 -4.30
C GLY A 51 4.17 2.45 -5.59
N ASN A 52 4.76 2.17 -6.77
CA ASN A 52 4.02 2.30 -8.03
C ASN A 52 2.84 1.32 -8.16
N PHE A 53 2.91 0.10 -7.58
CA PHE A 53 1.74 -0.78 -7.52
C PHE A 53 0.69 -0.24 -6.56
N PHE A 54 1.08 0.14 -5.34
CA PHE A 54 0.15 0.65 -4.33
C PHE A 54 -0.65 1.86 -4.81
N ILE A 55 -0.01 2.81 -5.49
CA ILE A 55 -0.74 4.00 -5.97
C ILE A 55 -1.84 3.62 -6.96
N GLU A 56 -1.60 2.66 -7.86
CA GLU A 56 -2.60 2.19 -8.83
C GLU A 56 -3.67 1.31 -8.17
N ILE A 57 -3.29 0.46 -7.20
CA ILE A 57 -4.25 -0.32 -6.39
C ILE A 57 -5.18 0.61 -5.63
N ILE A 58 -4.65 1.65 -4.97
CA ILE A 58 -5.43 2.66 -4.24
C ILE A 58 -6.39 3.39 -5.17
N LYS A 59 -5.93 3.85 -6.34
CA LYS A 59 -6.77 4.49 -7.36
C LYS A 59 -7.94 3.60 -7.76
N ARG A 60 -7.66 2.33 -8.11
CA ARG A 60 -8.68 1.35 -8.53
C ARG A 60 -9.68 1.07 -7.41
N LYS A 61 -9.23 0.85 -6.17
CA LYS A 61 -10.12 0.62 -5.02
C LYS A 61 -10.99 1.84 -4.68
N ILE A 62 -10.43 3.06 -4.78
CA ILE A 62 -11.19 4.32 -4.56
C ILE A 62 -12.26 4.51 -5.64
N ALA A 63 -12.04 4.07 -6.88
CA ALA A 63 -13.01 4.19 -7.95
C ALA A 63 -14.34 3.43 -7.66
N PHE A 64 -14.31 2.41 -6.80
CA PHE A 64 -15.49 1.67 -6.34
C PHE A 64 -16.18 2.28 -5.11
N TYR A 65 -15.72 3.43 -4.62
CA TYR A 65 -16.38 4.13 -3.53
C TYR A 65 -17.76 4.66 -3.98
N ASP A 66 -18.76 4.41 -3.15
CA ASP A 66 -20.10 5.00 -3.22
C ASP A 66 -20.44 5.57 -1.83
N ILE A 67 -21.20 6.66 -1.78
CA ILE A 67 -21.69 7.26 -0.53
C ILE A 67 -22.50 6.28 0.33
N ALA A 68 -23.15 5.28 -0.29
CA ALA A 68 -23.83 4.22 0.42
C ALA A 68 -22.88 3.32 1.26
N LYS A 69 -21.57 3.32 0.95
CA LYS A 69 -20.54 2.59 1.71
C LYS A 69 -20.06 3.34 2.95
N GLY A 70 -20.64 4.51 3.26
CA GLY A 70 -20.32 5.33 4.42
C GLY A 70 -19.31 6.44 4.11
N ASP A 71 -18.60 6.91 5.13
CA ASP A 71 -17.66 8.02 4.96
C ASP A 71 -16.45 7.64 4.10
N LYS A 72 -16.13 8.47 3.10
CA LYS A 72 -15.00 8.23 2.17
C LYS A 72 -13.65 8.10 2.85
N ASP A 73 -13.40 8.86 3.92
CA ASP A 73 -12.14 8.79 4.68
C ASP A 73 -11.99 7.43 5.37
N ILE A 74 -13.04 6.92 6.02
CA ILE A 74 -13.07 5.57 6.60
C ILE A 74 -12.89 4.50 5.52
N TYR A 75 -13.56 4.64 4.37
CA TYR A 75 -13.38 3.71 3.25
C TYR A 75 -11.93 3.66 2.77
N VAL A 76 -11.24 4.81 2.69
CA VAL A 76 -9.82 4.86 2.34
C VAL A 76 -8.94 4.27 3.45
N LEU A 77 -9.21 4.52 4.74
CA LEU A 77 -8.44 3.88 5.81
C LEU A 77 -8.53 2.34 5.76
N LYS A 78 -9.70 1.79 5.41
CA LYS A 78 -9.87 0.35 5.15
C LYS A 78 -8.95 -0.12 4.02
N ILE A 79 -8.90 0.62 2.91
CA ILE A 79 -7.97 0.34 1.80
C ILE A 79 -6.53 0.29 2.30
N LEU A 80 -6.05 1.35 2.97
CA LEU A 80 -4.65 1.43 3.41
C LEU A 80 -4.28 0.31 4.38
N SER A 81 -5.21 -0.05 5.28
CA SER A 81 -5.00 -1.12 6.25
C SER A 81 -4.86 -2.50 5.61
N SER A 82 -5.24 -2.65 4.34
CA SER A 82 -5.14 -3.90 3.56
C SER A 82 -3.89 -3.99 2.67
N LEU A 83 -3.03 -2.97 2.66
CA LEU A 83 -1.83 -2.92 1.83
C LEU A 83 -0.61 -3.16 2.69
N TYR A 84 0.20 -4.16 2.35
CA TYR A 84 1.44 -4.52 3.05
C TYR A 84 2.62 -4.46 2.10
N GLY A 85 3.68 -3.76 2.47
CA GLY A 85 4.82 -3.50 1.59
C GLY A 85 6.15 -3.66 2.29
N PHE A 86 7.12 -4.24 1.59
CA PHE A 86 8.48 -4.35 2.07
C PHE A 86 9.46 -3.88 1.00
N ASP A 87 10.56 -3.28 1.42
CA ASP A 87 11.68 -2.94 0.54
C ASP A 87 12.97 -2.90 1.37
N ILE A 88 14.07 -3.38 0.79
CA ILE A 88 15.34 -3.42 1.50
C ILE A 88 15.94 -2.01 1.72
N GLN A 89 15.48 -1.01 0.94
CA GLN A 89 16.01 0.33 0.94
C GLN A 89 15.07 1.32 1.66
N GLN A 90 15.54 1.90 2.77
CA GLN A 90 14.73 2.83 3.58
C GLN A 90 14.26 4.06 2.79
N ASP A 91 15.07 4.55 1.83
CA ASP A 91 14.68 5.71 1.04
C ASP A 91 13.49 5.41 0.11
N ASN A 92 13.36 4.17 -0.36
CA ASN A 92 12.19 3.71 -1.12
C ASN A 92 10.94 3.67 -0.24
N ILE A 93 11.05 3.13 0.98
CA ILE A 93 9.95 3.11 1.96
C ILE A 93 9.45 4.53 2.25
N ASN A 94 10.36 5.46 2.56
CA ASN A 94 10.01 6.84 2.85
C ASN A 94 9.35 7.52 1.63
N GLU A 95 9.87 7.30 0.43
CA GLU A 95 9.31 7.83 -0.81
C GLU A 95 7.93 7.24 -1.10
N CYS A 96 7.75 5.93 -0.90
CA CYS A 96 6.48 5.23 -1.03
C CYS A 96 5.42 5.86 -0.12
N ILE A 97 5.66 5.89 1.20
CA ILE A 97 4.72 6.45 2.18
C ILE A 97 4.39 7.91 1.85
N THR A 98 5.39 8.73 1.54
CA THR A 98 5.20 10.14 1.18
C THR A 98 4.32 10.30 -0.05
N ARG A 99 4.55 9.51 -1.10
CA ARG A 99 3.76 9.55 -2.35
C ARG A 99 2.32 9.13 -2.12
N LEU A 100 2.10 8.06 -1.33
CA LEU A 100 0.77 7.58 -1.01
C LEU A 100 0.00 8.61 -0.17
N LEU A 101 0.62 9.16 0.88
CA LEU A 101 0.01 10.21 1.71
C LEU A 101 -0.32 11.46 0.90
N LEU A 102 0.58 11.93 0.05
CA LEU A 102 0.33 13.07 -0.82
C LEU A 102 -0.86 12.82 -1.75
N TYR A 103 -0.95 11.63 -2.34
CA TYR A 103 -2.09 11.28 -3.18
C TYR A 103 -3.40 11.30 -2.41
N ILE A 104 -3.44 10.70 -1.22
CA ILE A 104 -4.61 10.67 -0.35
C ILE A 104 -5.00 12.09 0.08
N ASP A 105 -4.02 12.90 0.46
CA ASP A 105 -4.22 14.28 0.87
C ASP A 105 -4.84 15.12 -0.25
N LEU A 106 -4.37 14.97 -1.48
CA LEU A 106 -4.89 15.72 -2.62
C LEU A 106 -6.28 15.24 -3.10
N HIS A 107 -6.60 13.94 -3.00
CA HIS A 107 -7.78 13.36 -3.65
C HIS A 107 -8.94 13.04 -2.70
N ILE A 108 -8.72 13.02 -1.39
CA ILE A 108 -9.76 12.71 -0.40
C ILE A 108 -10.17 13.96 0.35
N ALA A 109 -11.36 14.45 0.00
CA ALA A 109 -12.04 15.52 0.72
C ALA A 109 -12.77 14.96 1.95
N THR A 110 -12.46 15.49 3.13
CA THR A 110 -13.14 15.17 4.39
C THR A 110 -13.11 16.38 5.33
N LYS A 111 -14.13 16.49 6.19
CA LYS A 111 -14.18 17.48 7.27
C LYS A 111 -13.21 17.16 8.43
N ARG A 112 -12.69 15.94 8.45
CA ARG A 112 -11.83 15.38 9.52
C ARG A 112 -10.37 15.27 9.08
N LYS A 113 -9.89 16.25 8.31
CA LYS A 113 -8.66 16.12 7.53
C LYS A 113 -7.43 15.76 8.37
N ASP A 114 -7.20 16.48 9.47
CA ASP A 114 -6.01 16.28 10.29
C ASP A 114 -5.97 14.90 10.95
N CYS A 115 -7.07 14.43 11.52
CA CYS A 115 -7.10 13.10 12.13
C CYS A 115 -7.10 11.98 11.09
N PHE A 116 -7.72 12.19 9.94
CA PHE A 116 -7.65 11.25 8.82
C PHE A 116 -6.22 11.06 8.31
N ILE A 117 -5.49 12.15 8.04
CA ILE A 117 -4.11 12.07 7.53
C ILE A 117 -3.17 11.45 8.57
N LYS A 118 -3.29 11.83 9.84
CA LYS A 118 -2.51 11.21 10.92
C LYS A 118 -2.74 9.70 11.02
N LEU A 119 -3.98 9.26 10.87
CA LEU A 119 -4.32 7.85 10.94
C LEU A 119 -3.85 7.09 9.70
N ALA A 120 -4.00 7.68 8.51
CA ALA A 120 -3.45 7.12 7.27
C ALA A 120 -1.93 6.96 7.36
N GLU A 121 -1.23 7.97 7.89
CA GLU A 121 0.22 7.92 8.10
C GLU A 121 0.61 6.82 9.09
N ALA A 122 -0.10 6.68 10.21
CA ALA A 122 0.16 5.61 11.18
C ALA A 122 0.01 4.22 10.53
N ILE A 123 -1.10 3.98 9.82
CA ILE A 123 -1.34 2.70 9.12
C ILE A 123 -0.25 2.42 8.07
N LEU A 124 0.13 3.42 7.27
CA LEU A 124 1.15 3.23 6.23
C LEU A 124 2.54 2.97 6.83
N ASN A 125 2.90 3.61 7.94
CA ASN A 125 4.15 3.33 8.63
C ASN A 125 4.18 1.94 9.29
N ASP A 126 3.03 1.46 9.79
CA ASP A 126 2.90 0.11 10.32
C ASP A 126 3.01 -0.94 9.21
N ASN A 127 2.45 -0.68 8.02
CA ASN A 127 2.31 -1.68 6.97
C ASN A 127 3.39 -1.68 5.90
N ILE A 128 4.10 -0.56 5.71
CA ILE A 128 5.13 -0.40 4.69
C ILE A 128 6.47 -0.26 5.39
N GLN A 129 7.22 -1.36 5.46
CA GLN A 129 8.37 -1.48 6.33
C GLN A 129 9.64 -1.74 5.53
N LYS A 130 10.78 -1.26 6.05
CA LYS A 130 12.07 -1.66 5.52
C LYS A 130 12.41 -3.07 6.03
N ALA A 131 12.55 -4.02 5.12
CA ALA A 131 12.99 -5.38 5.43
C ALA A 131 13.63 -6.03 4.20
N ASP A 132 14.55 -6.96 4.44
CA ASP A 132 14.87 -7.98 3.46
C ASP A 132 13.76 -9.03 3.49
N PHE A 133 12.83 -8.96 2.53
CA PHE A 133 11.66 -9.83 2.50
C PHE A 133 12.01 -11.32 2.51
N ILE A 134 13.19 -11.72 2.02
CA ILE A 134 13.59 -13.13 1.95
C ILE A 134 14.21 -13.58 3.27
N ASN A 135 15.09 -12.76 3.85
CA ASN A 135 15.95 -13.15 4.96
C ASN A 135 15.45 -12.72 6.34
N ASP A 136 14.67 -11.65 6.43
CA ASP A 136 14.19 -11.12 7.70
C ASP A 136 12.93 -11.86 8.19
N LEU A 137 12.76 -11.90 9.51
CA LEU A 137 11.49 -12.26 10.12
C LEU A 137 10.54 -11.07 10.01
N LEU A 138 9.48 -11.20 9.22
CA LEU A 138 8.54 -10.12 8.97
C LEU A 138 7.43 -10.13 10.02
N ILE A 139 7.15 -8.98 10.61
CA ILE A 139 6.03 -8.79 11.53
C ILE A 139 5.10 -7.75 10.93
N ILE A 140 3.86 -8.14 10.67
CA ILE A 140 2.83 -7.26 10.11
C ILE A 140 1.77 -6.92 11.14
N THR A 141 1.20 -5.73 11.02
CA THR A 141 0.03 -5.31 11.80
C THR A 141 -1.23 -5.65 11.03
N VAL A 142 -2.03 -6.58 11.54
CA VAL A 142 -3.28 -6.99 10.92
C VAL A 142 -4.45 -6.22 11.53
N TYR A 143 -5.23 -5.56 10.67
CA TYR A 143 -6.37 -4.73 11.06
C TYR A 143 -7.68 -5.49 10.84
N THR A 144 -8.44 -5.70 11.91
CA THR A 144 -9.79 -6.30 11.84
C THR A 144 -10.84 -5.22 12.06
N TRP A 145 -11.57 -4.88 10.99
CA TRP A 145 -12.60 -3.84 11.02
C TRP A 145 -13.95 -4.37 11.51
N ASN A 146 -14.57 -3.62 12.41
CA ASN A 146 -15.90 -3.88 12.96
C ASN A 146 -16.98 -3.11 12.19
N GLU A 147 -18.24 -3.53 12.35
CA GLU A 147 -19.40 -2.89 11.70
C GLU A 147 -19.55 -1.39 12.05
N ASN A 148 -19.12 -0.99 13.25
CA ASN A 148 -19.16 0.39 13.72
C ASN A 148 -17.99 1.27 13.24
N ASN A 149 -17.21 0.81 12.24
CA ASN A 149 -16.03 1.49 11.70
C ASN A 149 -14.89 1.74 12.71
N THR A 150 -14.85 0.94 13.78
CA THR A 150 -13.64 0.77 14.59
C THR A 150 -12.85 -0.44 14.09
N TYR A 151 -11.61 -0.60 14.54
CA TYR A 151 -10.82 -1.78 14.25
C TYR A 151 -9.99 -2.21 15.46
N THR A 152 -9.62 -3.48 15.50
CA THR A 152 -8.59 -4.01 16.38
C THR A 152 -7.32 -4.30 15.58
N ILE A 153 -6.18 -4.29 16.27
CA ILE A 153 -4.87 -4.64 15.69
C ILE A 153 -4.32 -5.88 16.40
N HIS A 154 -3.67 -6.74 15.63
CA HIS A 154 -2.81 -7.78 16.18
C HIS A 154 -1.57 -7.92 15.31
N LEU A 155 -0.48 -8.40 15.91
CA LEU A 155 0.76 -8.66 15.20
C LEU A 155 0.76 -10.11 14.69
N GLU A 156 1.14 -10.29 13.45
CA GLU A 156 1.32 -11.59 12.83
C GLU A 156 2.72 -11.72 12.24
N THR A 157 3.31 -12.91 12.36
CA THR A 157 4.58 -13.22 11.70
C THR A 157 4.30 -13.70 10.28
N LEU A 158 4.85 -12.99 9.30
CA LEU A 158 4.77 -13.39 7.90
C LEU A 158 6.04 -14.15 7.52
N ASN A 159 5.88 -15.45 7.23
CA ASN A 159 6.98 -16.27 6.73
C ASN A 159 7.14 -16.08 5.22
N SER A 160 8.27 -15.53 4.81
CA SER A 160 8.62 -15.34 3.39
C SER A 160 8.59 -16.63 2.55
N LYS A 161 8.79 -17.78 3.20
CA LYS A 161 8.79 -19.11 2.58
C LYS A 161 7.40 -19.70 2.34
N ASP A 162 6.36 -19.16 2.97
CA ASP A 162 4.98 -19.63 2.80
C ASP A 162 4.26 -18.89 1.65
N SER A 163 4.95 -17.93 1.01
CA SER A 163 4.41 -17.03 -0.03
C SER A 163 4.95 -17.28 -1.44
N ILE A 164 5.74 -18.34 -1.66
CA ILE A 164 6.35 -18.72 -2.96
C ILE A 164 5.97 -20.15 -3.34
#